data_AF-A0A7Z9XJG8-F1
#
_entry.id   AF-A0A7Z9XJG8-F1
#
_cell.length_a   1.000
_cell.length_b   1.000
_cell.length_c   1.000
_cell.angle_alpha   90.00
_cell.angle_beta   90.00
_cell.angle_gamma   90.00
#
_symmetry.space_group_name_H-M   'P 1'
#
loop_
_entity.id
_entity.type
_entity.pdbx_description
1 polymer ?
#
loop_
_entity_poly.entity_id
_entity_poly.type
_entity_poly.pdbx_seq_one_letter_code
_entity_poly.pdbx_strand_id
1 'polypeptide(L)'
;MTSRQTSQPKHTRIWTILGIIAILFLMAWPLLTIKDSDFGGSDGVGSEIIAQMAPDYDPTWISNVWTPPGSETESMLFGIQAAFGGILIGYFFGYSRGKRSSS
;
A
#
# COMPACT_ATOMS: atom_id res chain seq x y z
N MET A 1 19.50 -7.75 38.65
CA MET A 1 19.51 -7.21 37.28
C MET A 1 18.08 -6.79 36.95
N THR A 2 17.76 -5.50 37.07
CA THR A 2 16.41 -4.97 36.91
C THR A 2 16.14 -4.69 35.43
N SER A 3 15.14 -5.38 34.87
CA SER A 3 14.63 -5.11 33.53
C SER A 3 14.06 -3.68 33.48
N ARG A 4 14.56 -2.87 32.55
CA ARG A 4 14.01 -1.53 32.29
C ARG A 4 12.61 -1.68 31.69
N GLN A 5 11.59 -1.63 32.54
CA GLN A 5 10.23 -1.31 32.12
C GLN A 5 10.25 0.09 31.49
N THR A 6 10.36 0.17 30.16
CA THR A 6 10.16 1.43 29.44
C THR A 6 8.68 1.79 29.53
N SER A 7 8.30 2.51 30.58
CA SER A 7 6.98 3.10 30.74
C SER A 7 6.80 4.19 29.69
N GLN A 8 6.44 3.76 28.48
CA GLN A 8 6.06 4.64 27.38
C GLN A 8 5.01 5.65 27.90
N PRO A 9 5.32 6.96 27.89
CA PRO A 9 4.48 7.93 28.56
C PRO A 9 3.11 8.01 27.88
N LYS A 10 2.06 8.19 28.67
CA LYS A 10 0.65 8.12 28.21
C LYS A 10 0.38 9.01 27.00
N HIS A 11 1.06 10.16 26.91
CA HIS A 11 0.91 11.09 25.79
C HIS A 11 1.38 10.48 24.46
N THR A 12 2.54 9.81 24.40
CA THR A 12 3.07 9.24 23.15
C THR A 12 2.14 8.19 22.56
N ARG A 13 1.49 7.37 23.40
CA ARG A 13 0.49 6.39 22.95
C ARG A 13 -0.73 7.05 22.32
N ILE A 14 -1.19 8.17 22.89
CA ILE A 14 -2.31 8.95 22.36
C ILE A 14 -1.94 9.55 20.99
N TRP A 15 -0.74 10.13 20.84
CA TRP A 15 -0.27 10.65 19.56
C TRP A 15 -0.13 9.56 18.49
N THR A 16 0.34 8.37 18.85
CA THR A 16 0.38 7.23 17.91
C THR A 16 -1.02 6.83 17.46
N ILE A 17 -1.98 6.72 18.38
CA ILE A 17 -3.37 6.37 18.03
C ILE A 17 -4.00 7.46 17.16
N LEU A 18 -3.82 8.74 17.50
CA LEU A 18 -4.30 9.86 16.70
C LEU A 18 -3.65 9.88 15.31
N GLY A 19 -2.36 9.58 15.20
CA GLY A 19 -1.67 9.46 13.92
C GLY A 19 -2.24 8.34 13.05
N ILE A 20 -2.52 7.16 13.62
CA ILE A 20 -3.15 6.05 12.89
C ILE A 20 -4.56 6.44 12.43
N ILE A 21 -5.36 7.06 13.30
CA ILE A 21 -6.72 7.53 12.95
C ILE A 21 -6.67 8.57 11.82
N ALA A 22 -5.72 9.51 11.87
CA ALA A 22 -5.55 10.52 10.83
C ALA A 22 -5.18 9.89 9.48
N ILE A 23 -4.29 8.89 9.46
CA ILE A 23 -3.94 8.15 8.24
C ILE A 23 -5.16 7.41 7.69
N LEU A 24 -5.89 6.68 8.55
CA LEU A 24 -7.10 5.97 8.14
C LEU A 24 -8.17 6.92 7.61
N PHE A 25 -8.33 8.08 8.23
CA PHE A 25 -9.25 9.12 7.76
C PHE A 25 -8.83 9.66 6.39
N LEU A 26 -7.55 9.98 6.19
CA LEU A 26 -7.04 10.46 4.90
C LEU A 26 -7.20 9.42 3.79
N MET A 27 -7.09 8.12 4.10
CA MET A 27 -7.35 7.06 3.13
C MET A 27 -8.86 6.88 2.87
N ALA A 28 -9.70 6.89 3.91
CA ALA A 28 -11.13 6.62 3.78
C ALA A 28 -11.94 7.81 3.23
N TRP A 29 -11.49 9.04 3.49
CA TRP A 29 -12.16 10.27 3.04
C TRP A 29 -12.45 10.29 1.54
N PRO A 30 -11.45 10.13 0.64
CA PRO A 30 -11.70 10.12 -0.80
C PRO A 30 -12.63 8.98 -1.25
N LEU A 31 -12.53 7.79 -0.63
CA LEU A 31 -13.41 6.65 -0.92
C LEU A 31 -14.88 6.92 -0.58
N LEU A 32 -15.15 7.76 0.43
CA LEU A 32 -16.51 8.10 0.83
C LEU A 32 -17.09 9.27 0.04
N THR A 33 -16.24 10.23 -0.36
CA THR A 33 -16.66 11.43 -1.10
C THR A 33 -16.76 11.21 -2.60
N ILE A 34 -15.96 10.30 -3.17
CA ILE A 34 -15.89 10.05 -4.61
C ILE A 34 -16.45 8.65 -4.89
N LYS A 35 -17.77 8.54 -4.95
CA LYS A 35 -18.48 7.26 -5.11
C LYS A 35 -18.55 6.77 -6.57
N ASP A 36 -18.38 7.67 -7.53
CA ASP A 36 -18.45 7.40 -8.97
C ASP A 36 -17.08 7.46 -9.65
N SER A 37 -15.98 7.37 -8.88
CA SER A 37 -14.65 7.24 -9.46
C SER A 37 -14.31 5.77 -9.59
N ASP A 38 -14.05 5.34 -10.82
CA ASP A 38 -13.24 4.15 -11.05
C ASP A 38 -11.87 4.44 -10.44
N PHE A 39 -11.64 3.92 -9.23
CA PHE A 39 -10.29 3.83 -8.64
C PHE A 39 -9.48 2.75 -9.37
N GLY A 40 -9.52 2.79 -10.72
CA GLY A 40 -8.74 1.95 -11.60
C GLY A 40 -7.29 2.39 -11.59
N GLY A 41 -6.39 1.44 -11.84
CA GLY A 41 -4.98 1.74 -11.99
C GLY A 41 -4.74 2.79 -13.07
N SER A 42 -3.67 3.57 -12.92
CA SER A 42 -3.26 4.61 -13.87
C SER A 42 -3.12 4.10 -15.31
N ASP A 43 -2.93 2.79 -15.49
CA ASP A 43 -2.73 2.15 -16.79
C ASP A 43 -4.01 2.15 -17.65
N GLY A 44 -5.19 1.94 -17.04
CA GLY A 44 -6.48 1.98 -17.73
C GLY A 44 -6.79 3.36 -18.28
N VAL A 45 -6.70 4.40 -17.44
CA VAL A 45 -6.96 5.80 -17.82
C VAL A 45 -5.93 6.32 -18.81
N GLY A 46 -4.66 5.91 -18.67
CA GLY A 46 -3.58 6.30 -19.59
C GLY A 46 -3.79 5.73 -20.99
N SER A 47 -4.15 4.46 -21.10
CA SER A 47 -4.36 3.78 -22.38
C SER A 47 -5.51 4.40 -23.19
N GLU A 48 -6.61 4.76 -22.52
CA GLU A 48 -7.80 5.33 -23.16
C GLU A 48 -7.54 6.75 -23.72
N ILE A 49 -6.79 7.57 -22.98
CA ILE A 49 -6.41 8.91 -23.40
C ILE A 49 -5.41 8.87 -24.57
N ILE A 50 -4.45 7.94 -24.55
CA ILE A 50 -3.48 7.76 -25.63
C ILE A 50 -4.19 7.29 -26.90
N ALA A 51 -5.12 6.33 -26.80
CA ALA A 51 -5.93 5.85 -27.92
C ALA A 51 -6.79 6.96 -28.56
N GLN A 52 -7.27 7.92 -27.77
CA GLN A 52 -8.06 9.06 -28.27
C GLN A 52 -7.20 10.17 -28.88
N MET A 53 -6.05 10.50 -28.30
CA MET A 53 -5.19 11.60 -28.77
C MET A 53 -4.32 11.22 -29.97
N ALA A 54 -3.97 9.95 -30.13
CA ALA A 54 -3.13 9.49 -31.22
C ALA A 54 -3.57 8.09 -31.69
N PRO A 55 -4.61 8.00 -32.55
CA PRO A 55 -5.14 6.72 -33.03
C PRO A 55 -4.13 5.91 -33.87
N ASP A 56 -3.12 6.56 -34.45
CA ASP A 56 -2.02 5.92 -35.19
C ASP A 56 -0.77 5.66 -34.33
N TYR A 57 -0.82 5.96 -33.02
CA TYR A 57 0.30 5.72 -32.13
C TYR A 57 0.32 4.26 -31.70
N ASP A 58 1.29 3.53 -32.22
CA ASP A 58 1.63 2.19 -31.76
C ASP A 58 2.70 2.33 -30.66
N PRO A 59 2.35 2.23 -29.36
CA PRO A 59 3.30 2.35 -28.26
C PRO A 59 4.23 1.12 -28.24
N THR A 60 5.18 1.08 -29.16
CA THR A 60 6.21 0.04 -29.29
C THR A 60 7.13 -0.07 -28.06
N TRP A 61 7.14 0.95 -27.20
CA TRP A 61 7.85 0.99 -25.91
C TRP A 61 7.02 0.42 -24.73
N ILE A 62 5.72 0.15 -24.91
CA ILE A 62 4.88 -0.68 -24.03
C ILE A 62 4.73 -2.07 -24.65
N SER A 63 5.77 -2.57 -25.35
CA SER A 63 5.82 -4.00 -25.64
C SER A 63 6.05 -4.74 -24.33
N ASN A 64 4.98 -4.94 -23.56
CA ASN A 64 5.01 -5.74 -22.35
C ASN A 64 5.52 -7.12 -22.78
N VAL A 65 6.75 -7.47 -22.38
CA VAL A 65 7.34 -8.80 -22.61
C VAL A 65 6.40 -9.90 -22.08
N TRP A 66 5.55 -9.53 -21.12
CA TRP A 66 4.45 -10.31 -20.61
C TRP A 66 3.25 -9.40 -20.28
N THR A 67 2.13 -9.60 -20.97
CA THR A 67 0.84 -8.96 -20.63
C THR A 67 0.03 -9.96 -19.79
N PRO A 68 -0.23 -9.69 -18.49
CA PRO A 68 -1.07 -10.57 -17.70
C PRO A 68 -2.48 -10.67 -18.32
N PRO A 69 -3.02 -11.89 -18.50
CA PRO A 69 -4.38 -12.06 -18.99
C PRO A 69 -5.36 -11.58 -17.90
N GLY A 70 -5.89 -10.37 -18.07
CA GLY A 70 -6.95 -9.79 -17.24
C GLY A 70 -6.48 -9.04 -15.98
N SER A 71 -7.30 -8.08 -15.56
CA SER A 71 -7.11 -7.24 -14.37
C SER A 71 -7.09 -8.02 -13.05
N GLU A 72 -7.67 -9.22 -13.04
CA GLU A 72 -7.68 -10.12 -11.87
C GLU A 72 -6.27 -10.65 -11.56
N THR A 73 -5.49 -10.96 -12.60
CA THR A 73 -4.13 -11.49 -12.45
C THR A 73 -3.19 -10.41 -11.91
N GLU A 74 -3.35 -9.17 -12.35
CA GLU A 74 -2.60 -8.01 -11.83
C GLU A 74 -2.90 -7.76 -10.35
N SER A 75 -4.18 -7.79 -9.99
CA SER A 75 -4.62 -7.63 -8.60
C SER A 75 -4.11 -8.77 -7.70
N MET A 76 -4.06 -10.01 -8.22
CA MET A 76 -3.49 -11.16 -7.52
C MET A 76 -1.98 -11.03 -7.30
N LEU A 77 -1.23 -10.62 -8.33
CA LEU A 77 0.21 -10.36 -8.24
C LEU A 77 0.50 -9.25 -7.22
N PHE A 78 -0.27 -8.16 -7.25
CA PHE A 78 -0.18 -7.08 -6.26
C PHE A 78 -0.53 -7.55 -4.84
N GLY A 79 -1.57 -8.37 -4.69
CA GLY A 79 -1.97 -8.94 -3.41
C GLY A 79 -0.88 -9.81 -2.78
N ILE A 80 -0.20 -10.62 -3.59
CA ILE A 80 0.94 -11.42 -3.14
C ILE A 80 2.13 -10.53 -2.74
N GLN A 81 2.43 -9.49 -3.53
CA GLN A 81 3.48 -8.51 -3.19
C GLN A 81 3.19 -7.81 -1.86
N ALA A 82 1.94 -7.39 -1.64
CA ALA A 82 1.49 -6.77 -0.40
C ALA A 82 1.60 -7.73 0.79
N ALA A 83 1.22 -9.00 0.61
CA ALA A 83 1.33 -10.03 1.65
C ALA A 83 2.79 -10.27 2.06
N PHE A 84 3.71 -10.39 1.10
CA PHE A 84 5.14 -10.52 1.38
C PHE A 84 5.71 -9.29 2.10
N GLY A 85 5.35 -8.08 1.66
CA GLY A 85 5.73 -6.84 2.33
C GLY A 85 5.26 -6.79 3.78
N GLY A 86 4.01 -7.19 4.04
CA GLY A 86 3.43 -7.28 5.38
C GLY A 86 4.18 -8.28 6.28
N ILE A 87 4.52 -9.46 5.76
CA ILE A 87 5.30 -10.48 6.48
C ILE A 87 6.68 -9.94 6.87
N LEU A 88 7.40 -9.30 5.94
CA LEU A 88 8.74 -8.76 6.19
C LEU A 88 8.72 -7.66 7.26
N ILE A 89 7.79 -6.71 7.13
CA ILE A 89 7.63 -5.61 8.09
C ILE A 89 7.26 -6.18 9.47
N GLY A 90 6.28 -7.08 9.53
CA GLY A 90 5.85 -7.74 10.76
C GLY A 90 6.99 -8.52 11.43
N TYR A 91 7.76 -9.29 10.66
CA TYR A 91 8.93 -10.01 11.15
C TYR A 91 9.99 -9.07 11.71
N PHE A 92 10.31 -7.97 11.02
CA PHE A 92 11.31 -7.00 11.45
C PHE A 92 10.93 -6.34 12.79
N PHE A 93 9.70 -5.86 12.92
CA PHE A 93 9.20 -5.25 14.16
C PHE A 93 9.08 -6.29 15.29
N GLY A 94 8.59 -7.49 14.98
CA GLY A 94 8.48 -8.60 15.93
C GLY A 94 9.84 -9.04 16.47
N TYR A 95 10.82 -9.25 15.59
CA TYR A 95 12.19 -9.61 15.95
C TYR A 95 12.88 -8.50 16.77
N SER A 96 12.68 -7.24 16.40
CA SER A 96 13.20 -6.09 17.17
C SER A 96 12.56 -5.96 18.56
N ARG A 97 11.29 -6.36 18.71
CA ARG A 97 10.61 -6.43 20.01
C ARG A 97 11.13 -7.59 20.86
N GLY A 98 11.32 -8.77 20.26
CA GLY A 98 11.85 -9.97 20.93
C GLY A 98 13.24 -9.77 21.53
N LYS A 99 14.15 -9.14 20.78
CA LYS A 99 15.52 -8.82 21.25
C LYS A 99 15.56 -7.86 22.45
N ARG A 100 14.56 -6.99 22.60
CA ARG A 100 14.45 -6.06 23.75
C ARG A 100 13.85 -6.70 24.99
N SER A 101 13.21 -7.87 24.86
CA SER A 101 12.64 -8.60 25.99
C SER A 101 13.60 -9.64 26.59
N SER A 102 14.67 -9.99 25.87
CA SER A 102 15.69 -10.96 26.31
C SER A 102 16.95 -10.31 26.88
N SER A 103 16.94 -9.00 27.14
CA SER A 103 18.02 -8.24 27.82
C SER A 103 17.45 -7.37 28.92
#